data_AF-A0A2N9JBP2-F1
#
_entry.id   AF-A0A2N9JBP2-F1
#
_cell.length_a   1.000
_cell.length_b   1.000
_cell.length_c   1.000
_cell.angle_alpha   90.00
_cell.angle_beta   90.00
_cell.angle_gamma   90.00
#
_symmetry.space_group_name_H-M   'P 1'
#
loop_
_entity.id
_entity.type
_entity.pdbx_description
1 polymer ?
#
loop_
_entity_poly.entity_id
_entity_poly.type
_entity_poly.pdbx_seq_one_letter_code
_entity_poly.pdbx_strand_id
1 'polypeptide(L)'
;MGLPLDFACYVEIDNTGGASDLVLQSANASEGSFVVGPPTWIPQGMVARLVLRDPKPSIHGSDGTIRYGYSNADLTMQAVTLHFECPTGILSNKATSSQAARVTWAKSTNPKCTWSTRVPSGGHPLFVGHVIGGGQPH
;
A
#
# COMPACT_ATOMS: atom_id res chain seq x y z
N MET A 1 7.45 -28.48 10.22
CA MET A 1 7.85 -27.62 9.08
C MET A 1 6.91 -26.43 9.04
N GLY A 2 7.29 -25.31 9.66
CA GLY A 2 6.46 -24.10 9.64
C GLY A 2 6.61 -23.43 8.28
N LEU A 3 5.52 -23.31 7.53
CA LEU A 3 5.47 -22.41 6.38
C LEU A 3 5.86 -21.01 6.89
N PRO A 4 6.76 -20.28 6.21
CA PRO A 4 6.99 -18.87 6.52
C PRO A 4 5.73 -18.10 6.12
N LEU A 5 4.79 -18.00 7.05
CA LEU A 5 3.48 -17.36 6.90
C LEU A 5 3.62 -15.84 7.15
N ASP A 6 4.40 -15.15 6.32
CA ASP A 6 4.54 -13.68 6.36
C ASP A 6 3.39 -13.02 5.60
N PHE A 7 2.24 -12.91 6.27
CA PHE A 7 1.08 -12.15 5.78
C PHE A 7 1.27 -10.67 6.10
N ALA A 8 2.15 -10.04 5.32
CA ALA A 8 2.45 -8.62 5.43
C ALA A 8 2.18 -7.90 4.11
N CYS A 9 1.93 -6.60 4.22
CA CYS A 9 1.92 -5.64 3.13
C CYS A 9 3.13 -4.70 3.29
N TYR A 10 4.04 -4.74 2.33
CA TYR A 10 5.11 -3.75 2.18
C TYR A 10 4.63 -2.72 1.17
N VAL A 11 4.39 -1.49 1.63
CA VAL A 11 3.73 -0.47 0.82
C VAL A 11 4.68 0.69 0.56
N GLU A 12 4.81 1.05 -0.71
CA GLU A 12 5.49 2.24 -1.19
C GLU A 12 4.45 3.27 -1.67
N ILE A 13 4.61 4.52 -1.24
CA ILE A 13 3.81 5.65 -1.69
C ILE A 13 4.78 6.61 -2.37
N ASP A 14 4.69 6.69 -3.69
CA ASP A 14 5.55 7.51 -4.51
C ASP A 14 4.84 8.84 -4.84
N ASN A 15 5.30 9.92 -4.19
CA ASN A 15 4.85 11.29 -4.39
C ASN A 15 5.82 12.11 -5.25
N THR A 16 6.69 11.46 -6.03
CA THR A 16 7.66 12.15 -6.90
C THR A 16 6.98 12.92 -8.02
N GLY A 17 5.93 12.34 -8.62
CA GLY A 17 5.06 12.98 -9.61
C GLY A 17 3.86 13.74 -9.02
N GLY A 18 3.83 13.95 -7.70
CA GLY A 18 2.74 14.64 -7.02
C GLY A 18 2.71 16.14 -7.27
N ALA A 19 1.51 16.74 -7.20
CA ALA A 19 1.34 18.19 -7.31
C ALA A 19 1.68 18.95 -6.02
N SER A 20 1.68 18.27 -4.87
CA SER A 20 1.96 18.84 -3.55
C SER A 20 2.29 17.74 -2.55
N ASP A 21 2.57 18.14 -1.32
CA ASP A 21 2.76 17.25 -0.19
C ASP A 21 1.51 16.42 0.13
N LEU A 22 1.74 15.20 0.64
CA LEU A 22 0.69 14.38 1.23
C LEU A 22 0.71 14.55 2.74
N VAL A 23 -0.44 14.85 3.34
CA VAL A 23 -0.60 14.97 4.79
C VAL A 23 -1.56 13.89 5.27
N LEU A 24 -1.11 13.08 6.24
CA LEU A 24 -1.89 11.96 6.76
C LEU A 24 -3.15 12.49 7.45
N GLN A 25 -4.31 11.96 7.04
CA GLN A 25 -5.60 12.27 7.65
C GLN A 25 -6.06 11.14 8.58
N SER A 26 -5.88 9.89 8.15
CA SER A 26 -6.24 8.72 8.95
C SER A 26 -5.43 7.50 8.54
N ALA A 27 -5.15 6.62 9.48
CA ALA A 27 -4.58 5.30 9.25
C ALA A 27 -5.32 4.28 10.12
N ASN A 28 -5.75 3.18 9.51
CA ASN A 28 -6.42 2.09 10.20
C ASN A 28 -5.83 0.76 9.75
N ALA A 29 -5.53 -0.10 10.72
CA ALA A 29 -5.29 -1.52 10.50
C ALA A 29 -6.52 -2.25 11.04
N SER A 30 -7.38 -2.73 10.14
CA SER A 30 -8.52 -3.57 10.52
C SER A 30 -8.03 -4.96 10.94
N GLU A 31 -6.96 -5.44 10.30
CA GLU A 31 -6.26 -6.66 10.69
C GLU A 31 -4.74 -6.45 10.66
N GLY A 32 -4.06 -7.02 11.64
CA GLY A 32 -2.62 -6.84 11.83
C GLY A 32 -2.24 -5.54 12.54
N SER A 33 -0.97 -5.15 12.43
CA SER A 33 -0.45 -3.91 13.03
C SER A 33 0.66 -3.29 12.18
N PHE A 34 0.76 -1.96 12.22
CA PHE A 34 1.82 -1.24 11.53
C PHE A 34 3.14 -1.44 12.28
N VAL A 35 4.08 -2.14 11.66
CA VAL A 35 5.46 -2.28 12.15
C VAL A 35 6.26 -1.02 11.81
N VAL A 36 6.02 -0.49 10.60
CA VAL A 36 6.44 0.84 10.19
C VAL A 36 5.16 1.57 9.81
N GLY A 37 4.82 2.60 10.59
CA GLY A 37 3.60 3.37 10.40
C GLY A 37 3.63 4.23 9.14
N PRO A 38 2.45 4.63 8.62
CA PRO A 38 2.38 5.68 7.62
C PRO A 38 2.97 6.98 8.18
N PRO A 39 3.87 7.65 7.45
CA PRO A 39 4.37 8.95 7.88
C PRO A 39 3.24 9.99 7.90
N THR A 40 3.31 10.94 8.83
CA THR A 40 2.30 12.01 8.92
C THR A 40 2.39 12.99 7.74
N TRP A 41 3.51 13.02 7.05
CA TRP A 41 3.80 13.92 5.94
C TRP A 41 4.74 13.25 4.93
N ILE A 42 4.40 13.36 3.65
CA ILE A 42 5.22 12.91 2.52
C ILE A 42 5.43 14.12 1.62
N PRO A 43 6.63 14.74 1.60
CA PRO A 43 6.89 15.88 0.75
C PRO A 43 6.65 15.56 -0.73
N GLN A 44 6.33 16.59 -1.51
CA GLN A 44 6.42 16.51 -2.97
C GLN A 44 7.85 16.10 -3.38
N GLY A 45 7.97 15.21 -4.36
CA GLY A 45 9.28 14.76 -4.82
C GLY A 45 9.85 13.58 -4.03
N MET A 46 9.12 13.06 -3.03
CA MET A 46 9.62 12.02 -2.12
C MET A 46 8.81 10.73 -2.20
N VAL A 47 9.46 9.64 -1.78
CA VAL A 47 8.88 8.31 -1.65
C VAL A 47 8.81 7.95 -0.17
N ALA A 48 7.67 7.42 0.27
CA ALA A 48 7.47 6.90 1.62
C ALA A 48 7.27 5.38 1.59
N ARG A 49 7.67 4.73 2.68
CA ARG A 49 7.50 3.28 2.86
C ARG A 49 6.90 2.98 4.22
N LEU A 50 6.04 1.98 4.26
CA LEU A 50 5.41 1.49 5.48
C LEU A 50 5.23 -0.03 5.41
N VAL A 51 5.01 -0.64 6.57
CA VAL A 51 4.86 -2.09 6.70
C VAL A 51 3.70 -2.37 7.64
N LEU A 52 2.68 -3.03 7.10
CA LEU A 52 1.61 -3.65 7.88
C LEU A 52 1.88 -5.15 7.96
N ARG A 53 1.87 -5.72 9.16
CA ARG A 53 2.14 -7.15 9.36
C ARG A 53 1.09 -7.78 10.25
N ASP A 54 0.70 -8.99 9.90
CA ASP A 54 -0.09 -9.87 10.74
C ASP A 54 0.77 -10.44 11.90
N PRO A 55 0.53 -10.07 13.17
CA PRO A 55 1.25 -10.65 14.29
C PRO A 55 0.83 -12.11 14.48
N LYS A 56 1.80 -12.99 14.77
CA LYS A 56 1.52 -14.41 15.01
C LYS A 56 1.43 -14.71 16.51
N PRO A 57 0.50 -15.58 16.95
CA PRO A 57 -0.43 -16.37 16.12
C PRO A 57 -1.68 -15.57 15.67
N SER A 58 -2.04 -15.70 14.39
CA SER A 58 -3.25 -15.08 13.79
C SER A 58 -3.68 -15.84 12.53
N ILE A 59 -4.99 -15.81 12.26
CA ILE A 59 -5.66 -16.45 11.11
C ILE A 59 -6.25 -15.43 10.12
N HIS A 60 -6.10 -14.12 10.36
CA HIS A 60 -6.76 -13.10 9.53
C HIS A 60 -5.86 -12.61 8.39
N GLY A 61 -4.59 -12.32 8.69
CA GLY A 61 -3.67 -11.71 7.75
C GLY A 61 -3.54 -10.22 8.05
N SER A 62 -3.20 -9.41 7.05
CA SER A 62 -3.07 -7.97 7.21
C SER A 62 -4.07 -7.23 6.32
N ASP A 63 -4.78 -6.25 6.88
CA ASP A 63 -5.72 -5.39 6.16
C ASP A 63 -5.58 -3.95 6.67
N GLY A 64 -5.29 -3.03 5.75
CA GLY A 64 -4.97 -1.65 6.07
C GLY A 64 -5.62 -0.65 5.12
N THR A 65 -6.10 0.44 5.71
CA THR A 65 -6.58 1.62 4.98
C THR A 65 -5.87 2.87 5.47
N ILE A 66 -5.34 3.66 4.54
CA ILE A 66 -4.67 4.94 4.84
C ILE A 66 -5.29 6.04 3.97
N ARG A 67 -5.49 7.22 4.56
CA ARG A 67 -5.99 8.39 3.85
C ARG A 67 -5.00 9.55 3.97
N TYR A 68 -4.64 10.13 2.83
CA TYR A 68 -3.83 11.36 2.76
C TYR A 68 -4.62 12.48 2.09
N GLY A 69 -4.52 13.67 2.64
CA GLY A 69 -4.93 14.92 2.01
C GLY A 69 -3.79 15.50 1.17
N TYR A 70 -4.13 16.19 0.09
CA TYR A 70 -3.19 16.90 -0.77
C TYR A 70 -3.90 18.02 -1.53
N SER A 71 -3.16 18.99 -2.06
CA SER A 71 -3.67 19.97 -3.02
C SER A 71 -3.39 19.51 -4.45
N ASN A 72 -4.37 19.61 -5.34
CA ASN A 72 -4.11 19.42 -6.77
C ASN A 72 -3.46 20.68 -7.40
N ALA A 73 -3.18 20.62 -8.70
CA ALA A 73 -2.58 21.73 -9.45
C ALA A 73 -3.45 23.00 -9.45
N ASP A 74 -4.77 22.85 -9.33
CA ASP A 74 -5.75 23.94 -9.27
C ASP A 74 -5.95 24.48 -7.85
N LEU A 75 -5.03 24.18 -6.92
CA LEU A 75 -5.07 24.57 -5.51
C LEU A 75 -6.32 24.08 -4.73
N THR A 76 -6.99 23.06 -5.26
CA THR A 76 -8.15 22.44 -4.61
C THR A 76 -7.69 21.30 -3.71
N MET A 77 -8.18 21.32 -2.47
CA MET A 77 -7.93 20.25 -1.52
C MET A 77 -8.64 18.96 -1.93
N GLN A 78 -7.86 17.88 -1.97
CA GLN A 78 -8.29 16.54 -2.35
C GLN A 78 -7.83 15.55 -1.28
N ALA A 79 -8.33 14.32 -1.39
CA ALA A 79 -7.84 13.21 -0.59
C ALA A 79 -7.75 11.93 -1.44
N VAL A 80 -6.78 11.10 -1.08
CA VAL A 80 -6.63 9.75 -1.59
C VAL A 80 -6.80 8.78 -0.44
N THR A 81 -7.57 7.72 -0.68
CA THR A 81 -7.64 6.54 0.20
C THR A 81 -6.91 5.39 -0.46
N LEU A 82 -5.97 4.81 0.25
CA LEU A 82 -5.15 3.67 -0.15
C LEU A 82 -5.60 2.47 0.69
N HIS A 83 -5.91 1.36 0.04
CA HIS A 83 -6.28 0.11 0.70
C HIS A 83 -5.34 -1.00 0.25
N PHE A 84 -4.93 -1.88 1.17
CA PHE A 84 -4.10 -3.03 0.89
C PHE A 84 -4.39 -4.17 1.86
N GLU A 85 -4.44 -5.39 1.34
CA GLU A 85 -4.87 -6.59 2.05
C GLU A 85 -4.03 -7.79 1.61
N CYS A 86 -3.47 -8.50 2.57
CA CYS A 86 -2.74 -9.76 2.42
C CYS A 86 -3.35 -10.77 3.39
N PRO A 87 -4.51 -11.36 3.05
CA PRO A 87 -5.26 -12.23 3.95
C PRO A 87 -4.61 -13.60 4.05
N THR A 88 -4.96 -14.37 5.09
CA THR A 88 -4.53 -15.78 5.15
C THR A 88 -5.34 -16.71 4.23
N GLY A 89 -4.76 -17.87 3.92
CA GLY A 89 -5.48 -18.97 3.27
C GLY A 89 -5.69 -18.77 1.77
N ILE A 90 -6.92 -18.98 1.31
CA ILE A 90 -7.31 -18.95 -0.12
C ILE A 90 -7.88 -17.61 -0.57
N LEU A 91 -8.00 -16.65 0.36
CA LEU A 91 -8.49 -15.32 0.04
C LEU A 91 -7.47 -14.57 -0.82
N SER A 92 -7.97 -13.72 -1.71
CA SER A 92 -7.13 -13.00 -2.65
C SER A 92 -6.58 -11.71 -2.05
N ASN A 93 -5.30 -11.45 -2.31
CA ASN A 93 -4.71 -10.15 -1.99
C ASN A 93 -5.49 -9.02 -2.69
N LYS A 94 -5.55 -7.85 -2.04
CA LYS A 94 -6.17 -6.64 -2.60
C LYS A 94 -5.24 -5.46 -2.42
N ALA A 95 -5.29 -4.53 -3.37
CA ALA A 95 -4.66 -3.22 -3.26
C ALA A 95 -5.39 -2.25 -4.17
N THR A 96 -5.80 -1.09 -3.65
CA THR A 96 -6.54 -0.08 -4.43
C THR A 96 -6.18 1.34 -4.00
N SER A 97 -6.43 2.29 -4.90
CA SER A 97 -6.38 3.73 -4.65
C SER A 97 -7.71 4.33 -5.07
N SER A 98 -8.26 5.24 -4.27
CA SER A 98 -9.51 5.95 -4.59
C SER A 98 -9.34 7.01 -5.69
N GLN A 99 -8.12 7.28 -6.13
CA GLN A 99 -7.80 8.28 -7.15
C GLN A 99 -7.28 7.59 -8.42
N ALA A 100 -8.00 7.76 -9.54
CA ALA A 100 -7.66 7.13 -10.82
C ALA A 100 -6.31 7.61 -11.38
N ALA A 101 -5.89 8.85 -11.05
CA ALA A 101 -4.58 9.40 -11.41
C ALA A 101 -3.40 8.75 -10.65
N ARG A 102 -3.67 7.85 -9.70
CA ARG A 102 -2.65 7.11 -8.95
C ARG A 102 -2.69 5.65 -9.32
N VAL A 103 -1.67 5.19 -10.03
CA VAL A 103 -1.57 3.82 -10.48
C VAL A 103 -1.18 2.95 -9.30
N THR A 104 -1.98 1.92 -9.03
CA THR A 104 -1.65 0.91 -8.03
C THR A 104 -0.93 -0.23 -8.73
N TRP A 105 0.27 -0.53 -8.23
CA TRP A 105 1.09 -1.65 -8.64
C TRP A 105 1.18 -2.65 -7.50
N ALA A 106 1.27 -3.92 -7.83
CA ALA A 106 1.49 -4.96 -6.86
C ALA A 106 2.33 -6.11 -7.40
N LYS A 107 3.00 -6.81 -6.49
CA LYS A 107 3.63 -8.11 -6.71
C LYS A 107 3.61 -8.91 -5.41
N SER A 108 3.90 -10.20 -5.48
CA SER A 108 4.18 -11.02 -4.31
C SER A 108 5.60 -11.60 -4.38
N THR A 109 6.03 -12.32 -3.34
CA THR A 109 7.32 -13.06 -3.35
C THR A 109 7.35 -14.24 -4.31
N ASN A 110 6.24 -14.57 -4.98
CA ASN A 110 6.26 -15.56 -6.04
C ASN A 110 7.28 -15.10 -7.11
N PRO A 111 8.35 -15.88 -7.40
CA PRO A 111 9.42 -15.46 -8.32
C PRO A 111 8.93 -15.18 -9.74
N LYS A 112 7.77 -15.72 -10.13
CA LYS A 112 7.13 -15.49 -11.43
C LYS A 112 6.28 -14.22 -11.45
N CYS A 113 6.00 -13.63 -10.29
CA CYS A 113 5.20 -12.42 -10.15
C CYS A 113 6.09 -11.19 -10.26
N THR A 114 6.07 -10.54 -11.42
CA THR A 114 6.64 -9.20 -11.60
C THR A 114 5.65 -8.13 -11.13
N TRP A 115 6.13 -6.90 -10.95
CA TRP A 115 5.25 -5.75 -10.73
C TRP A 115 4.22 -5.67 -11.87
N SER A 116 2.95 -5.52 -11.48
CA SER A 116 1.83 -5.37 -12.40
C SER A 116 0.79 -4.43 -11.81
N THR A 117 0.00 -3.80 -12.67
CA THR A 117 -1.20 -3.04 -12.26
C THR A 117 -2.38 -3.94 -11.89
N ARG A 118 -2.26 -5.26 -12.13
CA ARG A 118 -3.17 -6.28 -11.60
C ARG A 118 -2.61 -6.84 -10.30
N VAL A 119 -3.37 -6.75 -9.23
CA VAL A 119 -3.01 -7.33 -7.93
C VAL A 119 -2.93 -8.85 -8.05
N PRO A 120 -1.81 -9.49 -7.64
CA PRO A 120 -1.69 -10.93 -7.69
C PRO A 120 -2.64 -11.57 -6.69
N SER A 121 -3.46 -12.53 -7.11
CA SER A 121 -4.44 -13.18 -6.24
C SER A 121 -3.81 -13.99 -5.10
N GLY A 122 -2.51 -14.31 -5.17
CA GLY A 122 -1.84 -15.07 -4.12
C GLY A 122 -0.33 -14.85 -4.04
N GLY A 123 0.27 -15.51 -3.06
CA GLY A 123 1.66 -15.32 -2.66
C GLY A 123 1.80 -14.25 -1.57
N HIS A 124 2.71 -14.49 -0.63
CA HIS A 124 2.89 -13.68 0.57
C HIS A 124 4.38 -13.50 0.88
N PRO A 125 4.81 -12.31 1.35
CA PRO A 125 4.04 -11.08 1.51
C PRO A 125 3.60 -10.43 0.19
N LEU A 126 2.68 -9.46 0.32
CA LEU A 126 2.25 -8.57 -0.75
C LEU A 126 3.12 -7.31 -0.74
N PHE A 127 3.62 -6.91 -1.91
CA PHE A 127 4.26 -5.62 -2.13
C PHE A 127 3.30 -4.75 -2.93
N VAL A 128 3.09 -3.52 -2.49
CA VAL A 128 2.17 -2.56 -3.11
C VAL A 128 2.92 -1.27 -3.37
N GLY A 129 2.73 -0.67 -4.54
CA GLY A 129 3.21 0.66 -4.83
C GLY A 129 2.08 1.53 -5.37
N HIS A 130 1.84 2.65 -4.70
CA HIS A 130 0.89 3.67 -5.15
C HIS A 130 1.67 4.84 -5.74
N VAL A 131 1.68 4.93 -7.08
CA VAL A 131 2.52 5.88 -7.83
C VAL A 131 1.67 7.02 -8.39
N ILE A 132 2.05 8.27 -8.09
CA ILE A 132 1.41 9.45 -8.65
C ILE A 132 2.12 9.87 -9.95
N GLY A 133 1.35 10.18 -11.00
CA GLY A 133 1.89 10.71 -12.26
C GLY A 133 2.29 9.65 -13.30
N GLY A 134 2.15 8.36 -12.96
CA GLY A 134 2.52 7.24 -13.84
C GLY A 134 3.99 6.85 -13.70
N GLY A 135 4.27 5.55 -13.74
CA GLY A 135 5.58 4.98 -13.41
C GLY A 135 5.43 3.66 -12.65
N GLN A 136 6.53 2.91 -12.49
CA GLN A 136 6.57 1.67 -11.70
C GLN A 136 7.28 1.94 -10.36
N PRO A 137 6.88 1.28 -9.26
CA PRO A 137 7.59 1.37 -7.98
C PRO A 137 9.05 0.92 -8.07
N HIS A 138 9.87 1.42 -7.15
CA HIS A 138 11.32 1.16 -7.10
C HIS A 138 11.69 -0.24 -6.59
#